data_AF-A0A966SMC8-F1
#
_entry.id   AF-A0A966SMC8-F1
#
_cell.length_a   1.000
_cell.length_b   1.000
_cell.length_c   1.000
_cell.angle_alpha   90.00
_cell.angle_beta   90.00
_cell.angle_gamma   90.00
#
_symmetry.space_group_name_H-M   'P 1'
#
loop_
_entity.id
_entity.type
_entity.pdbx_description
1 polymer ?
#
loop_
_entity_poly.entity_id
_entity_poly.type
_entity_poly.pdbx_seq_one_letter_code
_entity_poly.pdbx_strand_id
1 'polypeptide(L)'
;DDYGWHQALDGTSFLTLFVSTGRVKDVDGYRLKTALRQVAEQFPNIEFRLTGNQNVIVANASAADRAAITALLATHGVRTEHQTSLLHGNSMACPALPTCGLALAESERALPGLVDRIEKLCGDLGLGAEEIIIRSTGCPNGCARPYMAEIAFVGKAPGRYQLWLGGDAAGTRLNKLFKDVIKEVELETELRPLLARFAKERNAGERFGDWCDRVLLKEQPAASN
;
A
#
# COMPACT_ATOMS: atom_id res chain seq x y z
N ASP A 1 1.71 7.88 -3.74
CA ASP A 1 2.18 8.55 -4.97
C ASP A 1 1.03 9.32 -5.59
N ASP A 2 1.32 10.30 -6.42
CA ASP A 2 0.30 11.03 -7.18
C ASP A 2 -0.09 10.23 -8.43
N TYR A 3 -1.16 9.43 -8.31
CA TYR A 3 -1.65 8.57 -9.39
C TYR A 3 -2.25 9.36 -10.56
N GLY A 4 -2.21 8.78 -11.76
CA GLY A 4 -2.81 9.34 -12.96
C GLY A 4 -1.90 10.31 -13.71
N TRP A 5 -2.50 11.07 -14.63
CA TRP A 5 -1.79 12.01 -15.49
C TRP A 5 -1.58 13.35 -14.81
N HIS A 6 -0.34 13.84 -14.88
CA HIS A 6 0.09 15.12 -14.36
C HIS A 6 0.97 15.85 -15.38
N GLN A 7 1.10 17.16 -15.23
CA GLN A 7 1.99 17.99 -16.04
C GLN A 7 3.31 18.22 -15.32
N ALA A 8 4.43 17.99 -16.02
CA ALA A 8 5.78 18.32 -15.56
C ALA A 8 6.11 19.79 -15.80
N LEU A 9 7.16 20.28 -15.13
CA LEU A 9 7.60 21.68 -15.20
C LEU A 9 8.11 22.09 -16.60
N ASP A 10 8.63 21.14 -17.36
CA ASP A 10 9.11 21.36 -18.73
C ASP A 10 7.98 21.33 -19.78
N GLY A 11 6.73 21.20 -19.34
CA GLY A 11 5.54 21.14 -20.18
C GLY A 11 5.19 19.74 -20.69
N THR A 12 6.04 18.73 -20.45
CA THR A 12 5.69 17.33 -20.74
C THR A 12 4.65 16.80 -19.75
N SER A 13 4.07 15.64 -20.02
CA SER A 13 3.17 14.94 -19.11
C SER A 13 3.83 13.68 -18.54
N PHE A 14 3.41 13.27 -17.36
CA PHE A 14 3.76 11.97 -16.80
C PHE A 14 2.53 11.27 -16.24
N LEU A 15 2.52 9.94 -16.32
CA LEU A 15 1.47 9.09 -15.79
C LEU A 15 2.03 8.20 -14.70
N THR A 16 1.56 8.36 -13.47
CA THR A 16 1.87 7.42 -12.39
C THR A 16 0.85 6.28 -12.41
N LEU A 17 1.33 5.07 -12.63
CA LEU A 17 0.53 3.84 -12.61
C LEU A 17 0.66 3.14 -11.26
N PHE A 18 -0.48 2.88 -10.62
CA PHE A 18 -0.55 1.98 -9.48
C PHE A 18 -0.20 0.57 -9.92
N VAL A 19 0.71 -0.06 -9.19
CA VAL A 19 1.09 -1.45 -9.38
C VAL A 19 0.96 -2.16 -8.04
N SER A 20 -0.10 -2.95 -7.88
CA SER A 20 -0.32 -3.73 -6.66
C SER A 20 0.93 -4.53 -6.31
N THR A 21 1.49 -4.20 -5.13
CA THR A 21 2.74 -4.75 -4.58
C THR A 21 3.94 -4.74 -5.55
N GLY A 22 3.98 -3.82 -6.51
CA GLY A 22 5.03 -3.72 -7.53
C GLY A 22 5.12 -4.88 -8.52
N ARG A 23 4.14 -5.79 -8.56
CA ARG A 23 4.21 -6.98 -9.40
C ARG A 23 3.72 -6.69 -10.82
N VAL A 24 4.65 -6.40 -11.73
CA VAL A 24 4.37 -6.28 -13.17
C VAL A 24 4.21 -7.68 -13.80
N LYS A 25 2.97 -8.04 -14.14
CA LYS A 25 2.61 -9.30 -14.81
C LYS A 25 1.37 -9.13 -15.67
N ASP A 26 1.13 -10.08 -16.55
CA ASP A 26 -0.15 -10.25 -17.22
C ASP A 26 -1.01 -11.25 -16.45
N VAL A 27 -2.28 -10.92 -16.27
CA VAL A 27 -3.34 -11.80 -15.75
C VAL A 27 -4.60 -11.59 -16.61
N ASP A 28 -5.60 -12.45 -16.45
CA ASP A 28 -6.84 -12.36 -17.21
C ASP A 28 -7.52 -11.00 -17.00
N GLY A 29 -7.83 -10.31 -18.11
CA GLY A 29 -8.42 -8.98 -18.10
C GLY A 29 -7.49 -7.83 -17.71
N TYR A 30 -6.22 -8.09 -17.33
CA TYR A 30 -5.25 -7.06 -16.94
C TYR A 30 -3.82 -7.44 -17.36
N ARG A 31 -3.33 -6.84 -18.45
CA ARG A 31 -2.06 -7.19 -19.11
C ARG A 31 -0.99 -6.12 -18.97
N LEU A 32 -0.64 -5.75 -17.74
CA LEU A 32 0.28 -4.65 -17.44
C LEU A 32 1.68 -4.86 -18.06
N LYS A 33 2.23 -6.08 -18.02
CA LYS A 33 3.56 -6.34 -18.58
C LYS A 33 3.58 -6.13 -20.09
N THR A 34 2.56 -6.64 -20.79
CA THR A 34 2.41 -6.41 -22.23
C THR A 34 2.22 -4.93 -22.54
N ALA A 35 1.37 -4.24 -21.78
CA ALA A 35 1.06 -2.83 -22.01
C ALA A 35 2.30 -1.94 -21.84
N LEU A 36 3.05 -2.09 -20.73
CA LEU A 36 4.28 -1.33 -20.49
C LEU A 36 5.35 -1.61 -21.56
N ARG A 37 5.48 -2.87 -22.00
CA ARG A 37 6.39 -3.22 -23.09
C ARG A 37 6.01 -2.51 -24.40
N GLN A 38 4.73 -2.52 -24.77
CA GLN A 38 4.29 -1.84 -25.99
C GLN A 38 4.44 -0.32 -25.90
N VAL A 39 4.25 0.27 -24.72
CA VAL A 39 4.58 1.69 -24.49
C VAL A 39 6.07 1.94 -24.76
N ALA A 40 6.95 1.09 -24.23
CA ALA A 40 8.39 1.20 -24.46
C ALA A 40 8.77 1.08 -25.95
N GLU A 41 8.11 0.19 -26.69
CA GLU A 41 8.39 -0.09 -28.10
C GLU A 41 7.85 1.02 -29.03
N GLN A 42 6.70 1.62 -28.72
CA GLN A 42 6.00 2.56 -29.60
C GLN A 42 6.32 4.03 -29.33
N PHE A 43 6.75 4.37 -28.11
CA PHE A 43 6.97 5.76 -27.70
C PHE A 43 8.44 5.96 -27.27
N PRO A 44 9.35 6.28 -28.21
CA PRO A 44 10.80 6.27 -27.96
C PRO A 44 11.27 7.35 -26.95
N ASN A 45 10.45 8.37 -26.70
CA ASN A 45 10.77 9.44 -25.74
C ASN A 45 10.37 9.09 -24.29
N ILE A 46 9.67 7.98 -24.08
CA ILE A 46 9.17 7.59 -22.76
C ILE A 46 10.29 6.99 -21.91
N GLU A 47 10.33 7.42 -20.65
CA GLU A 47 11.14 6.83 -19.61
C GLU A 47 10.24 6.23 -18.53
N PHE A 48 10.61 5.06 -18.00
CA PHE A 48 9.98 4.53 -16.79
C PHE A 48 10.78 4.93 -15.55
N ARG A 49 10.12 5.54 -14.57
CA ARG A 49 10.72 5.86 -13.26
C ARG A 49 10.03 5.02 -12.19
N LEU A 50 10.80 4.24 -11.44
CA LEU A 50 10.28 3.43 -10.34
C LEU A 50 10.17 4.30 -9.08
N THR A 51 9.04 4.20 -8.39
CA THR A 51 8.78 4.99 -7.18
C THR A 51 9.27 4.27 -5.92
N GLY A 52 9.40 5.02 -4.82
CA GLY A 52 9.65 4.43 -3.50
C GLY A 52 8.50 3.55 -2.96
N ASN A 53 7.32 3.59 -3.60
CA ASN A 53 6.12 2.86 -3.22
C ASN A 53 5.74 1.76 -4.22
N GLN A 54 6.72 1.24 -4.96
CA GLN A 54 6.58 0.09 -5.87
C GLN A 54 5.74 0.34 -7.14
N ASN A 55 5.34 1.59 -7.38
CA ASN A 55 4.63 2.02 -8.58
C ASN A 55 5.59 2.45 -9.70
N VAL A 56 5.04 2.64 -10.91
CA VAL A 56 5.80 3.03 -12.11
C VAL A 56 5.27 4.35 -12.65
N ILE A 57 6.16 5.28 -12.97
CA ILE A 57 5.85 6.51 -13.67
C ILE A 57 6.25 6.36 -15.14
N VAL A 58 5.33 6.63 -16.06
CA VAL A 58 5.56 6.79 -17.49
C VAL A 58 5.81 8.27 -17.76
N ALA A 59 7.08 8.66 -17.88
CA ALA A 59 7.51 10.06 -17.92
C ALA A 59 7.78 10.55 -19.34
N ASN A 60 7.85 11.88 -19.50
CA ASN A 60 8.21 12.59 -20.73
C ASN A 60 7.22 12.37 -21.90
N ALA A 61 5.94 12.12 -21.60
CA ALA A 61 4.92 11.97 -22.62
C ALA A 61 4.56 13.34 -23.21
N SER A 62 4.54 13.46 -24.54
CA SER A 62 3.96 14.63 -25.19
C SER A 62 2.44 14.67 -25.00
N ALA A 63 1.82 15.81 -25.29
CA ALA A 63 0.36 15.92 -25.25
C ALA A 63 -0.33 14.95 -26.22
N ALA A 64 0.29 14.66 -27.38
CA ALA A 64 -0.23 13.68 -28.35
C ALA A 64 -0.05 12.24 -27.83
N ASP A 65 1.11 11.92 -27.25
CA ASP A 65 1.40 10.59 -26.72
C ASP A 65 0.51 10.25 -25.52
N ARG A 66 0.12 11.24 -24.70
CA ARG A 66 -0.78 11.03 -23.55
C ARG A 66 -2.06 10.31 -23.95
N ALA A 67 -2.72 10.75 -25.03
CA ALA A 67 -3.96 10.13 -25.50
C ALA A 67 -3.70 8.72 -26.06
N ALA A 68 -2.65 8.56 -26.86
CA ALA A 68 -2.28 7.28 -27.46
C ALA A 68 -1.87 6.23 -26.42
N ILE A 69 -1.06 6.60 -25.42
CA ILE A 69 -0.66 5.76 -24.30
C ILE A 69 -1.89 5.35 -23.49
N THR A 70 -2.80 6.29 -23.18
CA THR A 70 -4.04 5.98 -22.44
C THR A 70 -4.89 4.95 -23.19
N ALA A 71 -5.06 5.13 -24.50
CA ALA A 71 -5.81 4.19 -25.33
C ALA A 71 -5.13 2.81 -25.36
N LEU A 72 -3.81 2.76 -25.53
CA LEU A 72 -3.04 1.53 -25.52
C LEU A 72 -3.19 0.79 -24.19
N LEU A 73 -2.99 1.48 -23.06
CA LEU A 73 -3.16 0.90 -21.73
C LEU A 73 -4.58 0.33 -21.52
N ALA A 74 -5.60 1.04 -21.99
CA ALA A 74 -7.00 0.60 -21.90
C ALA A 74 -7.26 -0.70 -22.68
N THR A 75 -6.63 -0.91 -23.85
CA THR A 75 -6.76 -2.19 -24.60
C THR A 75 -6.22 -3.40 -23.82
N HIS A 76 -5.37 -3.16 -22.82
CA HIS A 76 -4.80 -4.18 -21.94
C HIS A 76 -5.44 -4.19 -20.55
N GLY A 77 -6.56 -3.48 -20.36
CA GLY A 77 -7.28 -3.40 -19.08
C GLY A 77 -6.60 -2.52 -18.02
N VAL A 78 -5.54 -1.78 -18.38
CA VAL A 78 -4.83 -0.88 -17.46
C VAL A 78 -5.52 0.48 -17.45
N ARG A 79 -6.06 0.86 -16.29
CA ARG A 79 -6.72 2.16 -16.10
C ARG A 79 -5.69 3.23 -15.78
N THR A 80 -5.92 4.45 -16.25
CA THR A 80 -5.09 5.63 -15.93
C THR A 80 -5.72 6.51 -14.83
N GLU A 81 -7.01 6.32 -14.56
CA GLU A 81 -7.80 7.05 -13.57
C GLU A 81 -8.49 6.07 -12.64
N HIS A 82 -8.77 6.49 -11.40
CA HIS A 82 -9.41 5.66 -10.36
C HIS A 82 -8.81 4.24 -10.27
N GLN A 83 -7.48 4.18 -10.29
CA GLN A 83 -6.72 2.93 -10.47
C GLN A 83 -6.75 2.01 -9.24
N THR A 84 -7.03 2.58 -8.07
CA THR A 84 -6.94 1.92 -6.77
C THR A 84 -7.83 2.64 -5.76
N SER A 85 -8.17 1.96 -4.67
CA SER A 85 -8.79 2.57 -3.50
C SER A 85 -7.73 3.29 -2.63
N LEU A 86 -8.19 4.07 -1.64
CA LEU A 86 -7.29 4.81 -0.76
C LEU A 86 -6.34 3.90 0.02
N LEU A 87 -6.82 2.77 0.55
CA LEU A 87 -5.97 1.89 1.35
C LEU A 87 -5.02 1.07 0.46
N HIS A 88 -5.48 0.54 -0.66
CA HIS A 88 -4.59 -0.17 -1.59
C HIS A 88 -3.49 0.75 -2.14
N GLY A 89 -3.81 2.00 -2.49
CA GLY A 89 -2.83 2.99 -2.93
C GLY A 89 -1.79 3.37 -1.86
N ASN A 90 -2.12 3.21 -0.58
CA ASN A 90 -1.23 3.48 0.55
C ASN A 90 -0.70 2.21 1.22
N SER A 91 -0.79 1.08 0.53
CA SER A 91 -0.36 -0.22 1.01
C SER A 91 0.88 -0.74 0.29
N MET A 92 1.79 -1.39 1.02
CA MET A 92 3.02 -1.93 0.45
C MET A 92 3.46 -3.24 1.13
N ALA A 93 3.92 -4.21 0.34
CA ALA A 93 4.39 -5.51 0.81
C ALA A 93 5.81 -5.82 0.34
N CYS A 94 6.55 -6.67 1.07
CA CYS A 94 7.78 -7.25 0.54
C CYS A 94 7.47 -8.56 -0.21
N PRO A 95 8.39 -9.06 -1.06
CA PRO A 95 8.13 -10.28 -1.82
C PRO A 95 7.77 -11.47 -0.94
N ALA A 96 8.49 -11.65 0.18
CA ALA A 96 8.35 -12.80 1.07
C ALA A 96 8.34 -14.14 0.30
N LEU A 97 7.43 -15.05 0.62
CA LEU A 97 7.27 -16.31 -0.10
C LEU A 97 6.70 -16.07 -1.52
N PRO A 98 7.09 -16.90 -2.51
CA PRO A 98 7.87 -18.14 -2.39
C PRO A 98 9.38 -17.97 -2.63
N THR A 99 9.87 -16.76 -2.93
CA THR A 99 11.25 -16.57 -3.42
C THR A 99 12.24 -16.08 -2.37
N CYS A 100 11.78 -15.44 -1.28
CA CYS A 100 12.65 -15.02 -0.20
C CYS A 100 12.91 -16.18 0.77
N GLY A 101 14.15 -16.65 0.85
CA GLY A 101 14.56 -17.71 1.78
C GLY A 101 14.54 -17.33 3.27
N LEU A 102 14.24 -16.06 3.60
CA LEU A 102 14.14 -15.56 4.97
C LEU A 102 12.68 -15.33 5.42
N ALA A 103 11.70 -15.59 4.54
CA ALA A 103 10.31 -15.33 4.84
C ALA A 103 9.77 -16.33 5.88
N LEU A 104 9.11 -15.80 6.91
CA LEU A 104 8.44 -16.57 7.95
C LEU A 104 6.92 -16.66 7.71
N ALA A 105 6.36 -15.64 7.06
CA ALA A 105 4.96 -15.56 6.65
C ALA A 105 4.85 -14.96 5.22
N GLU A 106 3.66 -15.03 4.64
CA GLU A 106 3.33 -14.32 3.39
C GLU A 106 3.40 -12.80 3.57
N SER A 107 3.57 -12.07 2.47
CA SER A 107 3.46 -10.62 2.47
C SER A 107 2.84 -10.14 1.16
N GLU A 108 3.58 -10.17 0.05
CA GLU A 108 3.09 -9.77 -1.28
C GLU A 108 1.76 -10.44 -1.66
N ARG A 109 1.67 -11.77 -1.49
CA ARG A 109 0.51 -12.55 -1.92
C ARG A 109 -0.68 -12.43 -0.98
N ALA A 110 -0.46 -12.04 0.28
CA ALA A 110 -1.51 -11.91 1.29
C ALA A 110 -2.05 -10.48 1.37
N LEU A 111 -1.20 -9.46 1.21
CA LEU A 111 -1.55 -8.07 1.49
C LEU A 111 -2.80 -7.58 0.75
N PRO A 112 -3.02 -7.84 -0.56
CA PRO A 112 -4.23 -7.37 -1.23
C PRO A 112 -5.52 -7.83 -0.53
N GLY A 113 -5.61 -9.12 -0.17
CA GLY A 113 -6.77 -9.65 0.53
C GLY A 113 -6.90 -9.16 1.99
N LEU A 114 -5.78 -8.86 2.65
CA LEU A 114 -5.80 -8.22 3.97
C LEU A 114 -6.35 -6.80 3.89
N VAL A 115 -5.93 -6.03 2.88
CA VAL A 115 -6.41 -4.66 2.67
C VAL A 115 -7.90 -4.67 2.35
N ASP A 116 -8.40 -5.57 1.50
CA ASP A 116 -9.83 -5.70 1.21
C ASP A 116 -10.67 -5.89 2.49
N ARG A 117 -10.17 -6.72 3.42
CA ARG A 117 -10.83 -6.98 4.71
C ARG A 117 -10.81 -5.75 5.61
N ILE A 118 -9.69 -5.01 5.63
CA ILE A 118 -9.56 -3.75 6.39
C ILE A 118 -10.47 -2.66 5.81
N GLU A 119 -10.54 -2.53 4.49
CA GLU A 119 -11.44 -1.59 3.81
C GLU A 119 -12.89 -1.86 4.15
N LYS A 120 -13.30 -3.14 4.16
CA LYS A 120 -14.63 -3.52 4.60
C LYS A 120 -14.90 -3.08 6.05
N LEU A 121 -13.96 -3.30 6.96
CA LEU A 121 -14.10 -2.84 8.35
C LEU A 121 -14.22 -1.31 8.43
N CYS A 122 -13.39 -0.58 7.68
CA CYS A 122 -13.45 0.87 7.62
C CYS A 122 -14.81 1.35 7.09
N GLY A 123 -15.33 0.73 6.02
CA GLY A 123 -16.66 1.01 5.49
C GLY A 123 -17.77 0.79 6.53
N ASP A 124 -17.77 -0.36 7.21
CA ASP A 124 -18.75 -0.72 8.25
C ASP A 124 -18.71 0.25 9.46
N LEU A 125 -17.60 0.96 9.66
CA LEU A 125 -17.36 1.87 10.79
C LEU A 125 -17.41 3.36 10.43
N GLY A 126 -17.75 3.70 9.17
CA GLY A 126 -17.80 5.10 8.71
C GLY A 126 -16.42 5.74 8.47
N LEU A 127 -15.39 4.92 8.31
CA LEU A 127 -14.00 5.31 8.04
C LEU A 127 -13.60 5.11 6.56
N GLY A 128 -14.56 4.91 5.65
CA GLY A 128 -14.26 4.58 4.25
C GLY A 128 -13.53 5.66 3.44
N ALA A 129 -13.52 6.91 3.92
CA ALA A 129 -12.77 8.01 3.34
C ALA A 129 -11.40 8.23 3.99
N GLU A 130 -11.06 7.44 5.02
CA GLU A 130 -9.81 7.59 5.74
C GLU A 130 -8.67 6.90 5.02
N GLU A 131 -7.55 7.61 4.97
CA GLU A 131 -6.31 7.04 4.51
C GLU A 131 -5.55 6.44 5.69
N ILE A 132 -5.13 5.19 5.56
CA ILE A 132 -4.29 4.49 6.54
C ILE A 132 -3.12 3.86 5.80
N ILE A 133 -1.89 4.19 6.21
CA ILE A 133 -0.68 3.58 5.64
C ILE A 133 -0.52 2.17 6.21
N ILE A 134 -0.64 1.17 5.35
CA ILE A 134 -0.56 -0.25 5.73
C ILE A 134 0.68 -0.87 5.10
N ARG A 135 1.51 -1.55 5.89
CA ARG A 135 2.70 -2.21 5.36
C ARG A 135 2.84 -3.64 5.88
N SER A 136 3.22 -4.56 5.01
CA SER A 136 3.46 -5.95 5.37
C SER A 136 4.89 -6.36 5.03
N THR A 137 5.52 -7.13 5.91
CA THR A 137 6.77 -7.83 5.61
C THR A 137 6.68 -9.28 6.09
N GLY A 138 7.27 -10.21 5.35
CA GLY A 138 7.22 -11.64 5.69
C GLY A 138 8.14 -12.05 6.85
N CYS A 139 9.06 -11.19 7.29
CA CYS A 139 9.99 -11.43 8.40
C CYS A 139 10.50 -10.10 8.98
N PRO A 140 11.16 -10.08 10.15
CA PRO A 140 11.52 -8.84 10.87
C PRO A 140 12.59 -7.97 10.20
N ASN A 141 13.16 -8.37 9.06
CA ASN A 141 14.12 -7.56 8.30
C ASN A 141 13.55 -6.22 7.81
N GLY A 142 12.21 -6.12 7.66
CA GLY A 142 11.56 -4.84 7.39
C GLY A 142 11.72 -4.28 5.98
N CYS A 143 11.86 -5.13 4.94
CA CYS A 143 12.09 -4.69 3.55
C CYS A 143 11.01 -3.74 3.01
N ALA A 144 9.75 -3.91 3.43
CA ALA A 144 8.65 -3.01 3.07
C ALA A 144 8.52 -1.81 4.03
N ARG A 145 9.56 -1.48 4.81
CA ARG A 145 9.55 -0.37 5.77
C ARG A 145 8.34 -0.39 6.73
N PRO A 146 7.98 -1.54 7.33
CA PRO A 146 6.76 -1.69 8.12
C PRO A 146 6.78 -0.84 9.39
N TYR A 147 7.97 -0.56 9.95
CA TYR A 147 8.12 0.16 11.21
C TYR A 147 7.78 1.65 11.13
N MET A 148 7.49 2.16 9.93
CA MET A 148 7.02 3.53 9.69
C MET A 148 5.53 3.58 9.32
N ALA A 149 4.83 2.44 9.34
CA ALA A 149 3.41 2.37 8.95
C ALA A 149 2.48 2.70 10.12
N GLU A 150 1.28 3.18 9.80
CA GLU A 150 0.20 3.34 10.79
C GLU A 150 -0.30 1.97 11.27
N ILE A 151 -0.44 1.00 10.36
CA ILE A 151 -0.69 -0.42 10.64
C ILE A 151 0.37 -1.25 9.93
N ALA A 152 1.06 -2.11 10.67
CA ALA A 152 2.05 -3.01 10.10
C ALA A 152 1.89 -4.47 10.53
N PHE A 153 2.09 -5.36 9.56
CA PHE A 153 2.17 -6.80 9.75
C PHE A 153 3.61 -7.27 9.55
N VAL A 154 4.23 -7.85 10.58
CA VAL A 154 5.59 -8.39 10.52
C VAL A 154 5.53 -9.90 10.74
N GLY A 155 5.87 -10.68 9.72
CA GLY A 155 5.73 -12.14 9.74
C GLY A 155 6.57 -12.81 10.84
N LYS A 156 5.93 -13.73 11.57
CA LYS A 156 6.53 -14.54 12.64
C LYS A 156 6.57 -16.03 12.31
N ALA A 157 5.53 -16.52 11.63
CA ALA A 157 5.35 -17.90 11.22
C ALA A 157 4.22 -17.97 10.17
N PRO A 158 3.98 -19.11 9.50
CA PRO A 158 2.91 -19.21 8.52
C PRO A 158 1.55 -18.76 9.09
N GLY A 159 0.93 -17.78 8.41
CA GLY A 159 -0.33 -17.15 8.81
C GLY A 159 -0.32 -16.38 10.13
N ARG A 160 0.86 -16.04 10.66
CA ARG A 160 1.04 -15.36 11.95
C ARG A 160 1.95 -14.14 11.82
N TYR A 161 1.49 -13.03 12.38
CA TYR A 161 2.16 -11.73 12.29
C TYR A 161 2.24 -11.08 13.66
N GLN A 162 3.30 -10.32 13.90
CA GLN A 162 3.25 -9.22 14.86
C GLN A 162 2.41 -8.09 14.26
N LEU A 163 1.62 -7.44 15.10
CA LEU A 163 0.87 -6.23 14.76
C LEU A 163 1.60 -5.03 15.38
N TRP A 164 1.98 -4.08 14.53
CA TRP A 164 2.68 -2.85 14.90
C TRP A 164 1.82 -1.64 14.54
N LEU A 165 1.69 -0.67 15.46
CA LEU A 165 0.79 0.47 15.30
C LEU A 165 1.48 1.79 15.66
N GLY A 166 1.04 2.89 15.04
CA GLY A 166 1.36 4.25 15.50
C GLY A 166 2.43 5.01 14.73
N GLY A 167 2.80 4.57 13.52
CA GLY A 167 3.55 5.44 12.60
C GLY A 167 2.72 6.65 12.19
N ASP A 168 3.30 7.60 11.48
CA ASP A 168 2.61 8.80 10.97
C ASP A 168 2.66 8.87 9.45
N ALA A 169 1.82 9.72 8.87
CA ALA A 169 1.76 9.90 7.42
C ALA A 169 3.07 10.42 6.81
N ALA A 170 3.79 11.26 7.55
CA ALA A 170 5.06 11.83 7.11
C ALA A 170 6.22 10.81 7.14
N GLY A 171 6.05 9.67 7.82
CA GLY A 171 7.15 8.73 8.05
C GLY A 171 8.24 9.34 8.92
N THR A 172 7.87 10.09 9.95
CA THR A 172 8.77 10.67 10.96
C THR A 172 8.69 10.00 12.32
N ARG A 173 7.69 9.13 12.55
CA ARG A 173 7.53 8.37 13.79
C ARG A 173 7.63 6.86 13.56
N LEU A 174 8.41 6.19 14.40
CA LEU A 174 8.43 4.73 14.47
C LEU A 174 7.16 4.24 15.18
N ASN A 175 6.53 3.22 14.60
CA ASN A 175 5.46 2.50 15.25
C ASN A 175 5.98 1.60 16.39
N LYS A 176 5.08 1.09 17.21
CA LYS A 176 5.40 0.21 18.34
C LYS A 176 4.71 -1.14 18.18
N LEU A 177 5.33 -2.18 18.73
CA LEU A 177 4.73 -3.50 18.80
C LEU A 177 3.47 -3.42 19.67
N PHE A 178 2.32 -3.63 19.05
CA PHE A 178 1.03 -3.63 19.75
C PHE A 178 0.65 -5.03 20.22
N LYS A 179 0.91 -6.05 19.40
CA LYS A 179 0.63 -7.46 19.72
C LYS A 179 1.66 -8.40 19.08
N ASP A 180 2.25 -9.28 19.88
CA ASP A 180 3.35 -10.15 19.41
C ASP A 180 2.90 -11.20 18.40
N VAL A 181 1.67 -11.73 18.54
CA VAL A 181 1.13 -12.72 17.60
C VAL A 181 -0.35 -12.46 17.40
N ILE A 182 -0.70 -12.21 16.14
CA ILE A 182 -2.06 -12.33 15.60
C ILE A 182 -2.07 -13.39 14.52
N LYS A 183 -3.19 -14.13 14.40
CA LYS A 183 -3.41 -15.00 13.24
C LYS A 183 -4.12 -14.22 12.16
N GLU A 184 -3.81 -14.51 10.91
CA GLU A 184 -4.46 -13.89 9.75
C GLU A 184 -5.99 -14.01 9.79
N VAL A 185 -6.50 -15.15 10.25
CA VAL A 185 -7.93 -15.44 10.37
C VAL A 185 -8.63 -14.65 11.49
N GLU A 186 -7.85 -14.05 12.41
CA GLU A 186 -8.35 -13.26 13.54
C GLU A 186 -8.27 -11.74 13.25
N LEU A 187 -7.86 -11.32 12.05
CA LEU A 187 -7.64 -9.91 11.68
C LEU A 187 -8.78 -8.98 12.10
N GLU A 188 -10.03 -9.33 11.77
CA GLU A 188 -11.20 -8.52 12.09
C GLU A 188 -11.44 -8.44 13.60
N THR A 189 -11.23 -9.55 14.31
CA THR A 189 -11.32 -9.60 15.78
C THR A 189 -10.32 -8.65 16.43
N GLU A 190 -9.11 -8.54 15.86
CA GLU A 190 -8.05 -7.67 16.37
C GLU A 190 -8.25 -6.19 15.99
N LEU A 191 -8.58 -5.90 14.72
CA LEU A 191 -8.61 -4.52 14.23
C LEU A 191 -9.96 -3.82 14.42
N ARG A 192 -11.09 -4.52 14.40
CA ARG A 192 -12.42 -3.91 14.55
C ARG A 192 -12.56 -3.09 15.84
N PRO A 193 -12.18 -3.59 17.04
CA PRO A 193 -12.29 -2.77 18.26
C PRO A 193 -11.41 -1.52 18.20
N LEU A 194 -10.23 -1.61 17.59
CA LEU A 194 -9.31 -0.47 17.45
C LEU A 194 -9.87 0.60 16.51
N LEU A 195 -10.31 0.19 15.32
CA LEU A 195 -10.91 1.10 14.34
C LEU A 195 -12.22 1.71 14.85
N ALA A 196 -13.05 0.93 15.53
CA ALA A 196 -14.30 1.43 16.10
C ALA A 196 -14.05 2.47 17.21
N ARG A 197 -12.96 2.31 17.97
CA ARG A 197 -12.54 3.26 18.98
C ARG A 197 -11.94 4.52 18.35
N PHE A 198 -11.07 4.38 17.35
CA PHE A 198 -10.55 5.48 16.55
C PHE A 198 -11.69 6.34 15.97
N ALA A 199 -12.71 5.74 15.36
CA ALA A 199 -13.85 6.45 14.80
C ALA A 199 -14.57 7.36 15.81
N LYS A 200 -14.58 6.98 17.10
CA LYS A 200 -15.25 7.72 18.17
C LYS A 200 -14.37 8.76 18.86
N GLU A 201 -13.07 8.48 18.98
CA GLU A 201 -12.15 9.23 19.84
C GLU A 201 -11.16 10.11 19.07
N ARG A 202 -11.17 10.04 17.73
CA ARG A 202 -10.31 10.86 16.88
C ARG A 202 -10.69 12.33 16.93
N ASN A 203 -9.69 13.19 16.83
CA ASN A 203 -9.88 14.59 16.54
C ASN A 203 -10.19 14.81 15.06
N ALA A 204 -10.71 15.99 14.71
CA ALA A 204 -10.94 16.36 13.31
C ALA A 204 -9.62 16.33 12.51
N GLY A 205 -9.60 15.56 11.42
CA GLY A 205 -8.42 15.40 10.55
C GLY A 205 -7.29 14.54 11.12
N GLU A 206 -7.49 13.92 12.29
CA GLU A 206 -6.49 13.04 12.88
C GLU A 206 -6.43 11.69 12.17
N ARG A 207 -5.22 11.26 11.80
CA ARG A 207 -4.98 9.95 11.18
C ARG A 207 -4.88 8.84 12.22
N PHE A 208 -5.09 7.61 11.78
CA PHE A 208 -5.17 6.44 12.66
C PHE A 208 -3.90 6.25 13.50
N GLY A 209 -2.73 6.43 12.90
CA GLY A 209 -1.45 6.29 13.58
C GLY A 209 -1.18 7.39 14.62
N ASP A 210 -1.64 8.62 14.37
CA ASP A 210 -1.55 9.72 15.34
C ASP A 210 -2.48 9.50 16.53
N TRP A 211 -3.70 9.01 16.28
CA TRP A 211 -4.60 8.58 17.35
C TRP A 211 -3.99 7.42 18.16
N CYS A 212 -3.37 6.44 17.50
CA CYS A 212 -2.71 5.34 18.19
C CYS A 212 -1.61 5.84 19.13
N ASP A 213 -0.75 6.76 18.68
CA ASP A 213 0.30 7.33 19.53
C ASP A 213 -0.27 8.21 20.65
N ARG A 214 -1.28 9.04 20.37
CA ARG A 214 -1.88 9.95 21.35
C ARG A 214 -2.61 9.21 22.46
N VAL A 215 -3.33 8.14 22.13
CA VAL A 215 -4.28 7.45 23.01
C VAL A 215 -3.85 6.02 23.28
N LEU A 216 -3.93 5.15 22.26
CA LEU A 216 -3.85 3.70 22.41
C LEU A 216 -2.52 3.24 23.03
N LEU A 217 -1.40 3.74 22.52
CA LEU A 217 -0.05 3.29 22.90
C LEU A 217 0.45 3.90 24.22
N LYS A 218 -0.25 4.91 24.77
CA LYS A 218 0.05 5.45 26.10
C LYS A 218 -0.61 4.67 27.22
N GLU A 219 -1.66 3.91 26.90
CA GLU A 219 -2.38 3.05 27.84
C GLU A 219 -1.70 1.70 28.04
N GLN A 220 -0.82 1.30 27.11
CA GLN A 220 -0.04 0.09 27.26
C GLN A 220 1.01 0.27 28.37
N PRO A 221 1.17 -0.72 29.28
CA PRO A 221 2.31 -0.74 30.18
C PRO A 221 3.59 -0.64 29.36
N ALA A 222 4.57 0.14 29.80
CA ALA A 222 5.89 0.15 29.18
C ALA A 222 6.36 -1.31 29.09
N ALA A 223 6.62 -1.78 27.86
CA ALA A 223 7.10 -3.13 27.65
C ALA A 223 8.37 -3.32 28.49
N SER A 224 8.35 -4.29 29.39
CA SER A 224 9.55 -4.71 30.12
C SER A 224 10.52 -5.25 29.08
N ASN A 225 11.57 -4.49 28.79
CA ASN A 225 12.70 -4.94 27.98
C ASN A 225 13.39 -6.15 28.62
#